data_AF-R6M1G5-F1
#
_entry.id   AF-R6M1G5-F1
#
_cell.length_a   1.000
_cell.length_b   1.000
_cell.length_c   1.000
_cell.angle_alpha   90.00
_cell.angle_beta   90.00
_cell.angle_gamma   90.00
#
_symmetry.space_group_name_H-M   'P 1'
#
loop_
_entity.id
_entity.type
_entity.pdbx_description
1 polymer ?
#
loop_
_entity_poly.entity_id
_entity_poly.type
_entity_poly.pdbx_seq_one_letter_code
_entity_poly.pdbx_strand_id
1 'polypeptide(L)'
;MNEQQRQASLDQINYGRIERVIAYKNVQFILEHQNDTLEQLSAYLQSCMEDIGHPPAPVEVIGADYIIYRFGSWQAAIRSFYAGKITNIKNPPHFRDRKIVQDLCEIELRRLAAKDAASSEREVQ
;
A
#
# COMPACT_ATOMS: atom_id res chain seq x y z
N MET A 1 2.42 23.13 -6.88
CA MET A 1 3.68 22.51 -6.40
C MET A 1 4.42 21.99 -7.62
N ASN A 2 5.63 22.49 -7.90
CA ASN A 2 6.41 22.02 -9.04
C ASN A 2 7.04 20.63 -8.74
N GLU A 3 7.57 19.96 -9.75
CA GLU A 3 8.15 18.61 -9.64
C GLU A 3 9.40 18.58 -8.74
N GLN A 4 10.23 19.63 -8.76
CA GLN A 4 11.40 19.78 -7.87
C GLN A 4 11.02 19.92 -6.39
N GLN A 5 9.98 20.68 -6.08
CA GLN A 5 9.44 20.85 -4.72
C GLN A 5 8.81 19.56 -4.23
N ARG A 6 8.07 18.86 -5.10
CA ARG A 6 7.53 17.53 -4.79
C ARG A 6 8.66 16.55 -4.46
N GLN A 7 9.72 16.53 -5.27
CA GLN A 7 10.86 15.64 -5.07
C GLN A 7 11.61 15.97 -3.76
N ALA A 8 11.86 17.25 -3.48
CA ALA A 8 12.48 17.68 -2.22
C ALA A 8 11.62 17.35 -0.98
N SER A 9 10.29 17.43 -1.10
CA SER A 9 9.37 17.01 -0.03
C SER A 9 9.34 15.49 0.13
N LEU A 10 9.46 14.70 -0.95
CA LEU A 10 9.62 13.25 -0.88
C LEU A 10 10.94 12.84 -0.22
N ASP A 11 12.01 13.61 -0.44
CA ASP A 11 13.31 13.38 0.21
C ASP A 11 13.26 13.62 1.74
N GLN A 12 12.32 14.45 2.21
CA GLN A 12 12.02 14.61 3.63
C GLN A 12 11.16 13.49 4.21
N ILE A 13 10.50 12.67 3.37
CA ILE A 13 9.70 11.54 3.85
C ILE A 13 10.65 10.46 4.35
N ASN A 14 10.57 10.21 5.65
CA ASN A 14 11.22 9.07 6.26
C ASN A 14 10.52 7.78 5.81
N TYR A 15 11.10 7.08 4.83
CA TYR A 15 10.59 5.79 4.35
C TYR A 15 10.46 4.75 5.48
N GLY A 16 11.29 4.82 6.53
CA GLY A 16 11.13 3.98 7.72
C GLY A 16 9.84 4.26 8.50
N ARG A 17 9.27 5.48 8.42
CA ARG A 17 7.92 5.75 8.93
C ARG A 17 6.85 5.13 8.04
N ILE A 18 7.02 5.15 6.72
CA ILE A 18 6.10 4.52 5.78
C ILE A 18 6.06 3.00 6.00
N GLU A 19 7.22 2.36 6.21
CA GLU A 19 7.31 0.94 6.57
C GLU A 19 6.51 0.62 7.84
N ARG A 20 6.60 1.45 8.88
CA ARG A 20 5.82 1.27 10.12
C ARG A 20 4.31 1.44 9.88
N VAL A 21 3.91 2.37 9.02
CA VAL A 21 2.50 2.55 8.66
C VAL A 21 1.98 1.33 7.90
N ILE A 22 2.76 0.78 6.97
CA ILE A 22 2.43 -0.47 6.27
C ILE A 22 2.29 -1.62 7.26
N ALA A 23 3.25 -1.77 8.19
CA ALA A 23 3.19 -2.80 9.23
C ALA A 23 1.93 -2.67 10.11
N TYR A 24 1.57 -1.45 10.52
CA TYR A 24 0.33 -1.20 11.26
C TYR A 24 -0.92 -1.56 10.43
N LYS A 25 -0.96 -1.16 9.16
CA LYS A 25 -2.05 -1.50 8.23
C LYS A 25 -2.18 -3.01 8.02
N ASN A 26 -1.07 -3.76 7.97
CA ASN A 26 -1.11 -5.22 7.90
C ASN A 26 -1.78 -5.83 9.14
N VAL A 27 -1.50 -5.30 10.33
CA VAL A 27 -2.17 -5.76 11.56
C VAL A 27 -3.67 -5.40 11.54
N GLN A 28 -4.02 -4.18 11.13
CA GLN A 28 -5.43 -3.79 11.03
C GLN A 28 -6.20 -4.65 10.03
N PHE A 29 -5.59 -4.94 8.88
CA PHE A 29 -6.17 -5.83 7.88
C PHE A 29 -6.53 -7.20 8.47
N ILE A 30 -5.64 -7.79 9.27
CA ILE A 30 -5.93 -9.07 9.93
C ILE A 30 -7.15 -8.95 10.83
N LEU A 31 -7.24 -7.90 11.65
CA LEU A 31 -8.36 -7.71 12.59
C LEU A 31 -9.70 -7.54 11.87
N GLU A 32 -9.70 -6.79 10.77
CA GLU A 32 -10.88 -6.48 9.95
C GLU A 32 -11.35 -7.70 9.13
N HIS A 33 -10.40 -8.45 8.57
CA HIS A 33 -10.68 -9.52 7.60
C HIS A 33 -10.53 -10.94 8.18
N GLN A 34 -10.34 -11.10 9.50
CA GLN A 34 -10.11 -12.42 10.12
C GLN A 34 -11.25 -13.42 9.87
N ASN A 35 -12.48 -12.93 9.68
CA ASN A 35 -13.68 -13.73 9.45
C ASN A 35 -14.11 -13.76 7.99
N ASP A 36 -13.37 -13.09 7.10
CA ASP A 36 -13.72 -13.07 5.68
C ASP A 36 -13.56 -14.45 5.07
N THR A 37 -14.46 -14.77 4.14
CA THR A 37 -14.40 -15.95 3.29
C THR A 37 -13.24 -15.86 2.29
N LEU A 38 -12.86 -16.98 1.68
CA LEU A 38 -11.84 -16.96 0.63
C LEU A 38 -12.30 -16.11 -0.55
N GLU A 39 -13.58 -16.14 -0.90
CA GLU A 39 -14.17 -15.36 -1.98
C GLU A 39 -14.06 -13.85 -1.72
N GLN A 40 -14.28 -13.39 -0.49
CA GLN A 40 -14.09 -11.99 -0.12
C GLN A 40 -12.62 -11.56 -0.20
N LEU A 41 -11.70 -12.42 0.25
CA LEU A 41 -10.27 -12.15 0.12
C LEU A 41 -9.81 -12.16 -1.35
N SER A 42 -10.39 -13.03 -2.20
CA SER A 42 -10.17 -13.03 -3.65
C SER A 42 -10.64 -11.72 -4.29
N ALA A 43 -11.82 -11.22 -3.91
CA ALA A 43 -12.34 -9.95 -4.40
C ALA A 43 -11.47 -8.75 -3.98
N TYR A 44 -10.94 -8.76 -2.75
CA TYR A 44 -9.96 -7.79 -2.29
C TYR A 44 -8.70 -7.81 -3.17
N LEU A 45 -8.12 -8.99 -3.43
CA LEU A 45 -6.95 -9.13 -4.29
C LEU A 45 -7.21 -8.70 -5.74
N GLN A 46 -8.39 -9.00 -6.27
CA GLN A 46 -8.80 -8.54 -7.60
C GLN A 46 -8.84 -7.01 -7.64
N SER A 47 -9.41 -6.37 -6.62
CA SER A 47 -9.44 -4.91 -6.52
C SER A 47 -8.03 -4.31 -6.46
N CYS A 48 -7.11 -4.94 -5.74
CA CYS A 48 -5.70 -4.54 -5.74
C CYS A 48 -5.06 -4.67 -7.13
N MET A 49 -5.33 -5.76 -7.85
CA MET A 49 -4.83 -5.95 -9.22
C MET A 49 -5.33 -4.86 -10.17
N GLU A 50 -6.62 -4.51 -10.06
CA GLU A 50 -7.24 -3.45 -10.86
C GLU A 50 -6.64 -2.07 -10.55
N ASP A 51 -6.39 -1.76 -9.27
CA ASP A 51 -5.79 -0.48 -8.84
C ASP A 51 -4.32 -0.30 -9.30
N ILE A 52 -3.51 -1.37 -9.29
CA ILE A 52 -2.11 -1.30 -9.74
C ILE A 52 -1.93 -1.63 -11.23
N GLY A 53 -2.97 -2.15 -11.89
CA GLY A 53 -2.97 -2.46 -13.32
C GLY A 53 -2.23 -3.74 -13.73
N HIS A 54 -1.82 -4.58 -12.78
CA HIS A 54 -1.13 -5.85 -13.04
C HIS A 54 -1.30 -6.85 -11.89
N PRO A 55 -1.03 -8.15 -12.09
CA PRO A 55 -1.06 -9.13 -11.01
C PRO A 55 -0.12 -8.70 -9.86
N PRO A 56 -0.62 -8.57 -8.62
CA PRO A 56 0.19 -8.05 -7.53
C PRO A 56 1.25 -9.06 -7.06
N ALA A 57 2.43 -8.53 -6.71
CA ALA A 57 3.33 -9.24 -5.81
C ALA A 57 2.86 -9.08 -4.35
N PRO A 58 3.25 -10.00 -3.43
CA PRO A 58 2.83 -9.91 -2.02
C PRO A 58 3.16 -8.56 -1.40
N VAL A 59 4.32 -8.01 -1.75
CA VAL A 59 4.85 -6.78 -1.17
C VAL A 59 4.14 -5.50 -1.62
N GLU A 60 3.18 -5.62 -2.53
CA GLU A 60 2.35 -4.53 -3.06
C GLU A 60 0.94 -4.53 -2.45
N VAL A 61 0.62 -5.51 -1.59
CA VAL A 61 -0.70 -5.71 -1.02
C VAL A 61 -0.64 -5.69 0.51
N ILE A 62 -1.52 -4.91 1.13
CA ILE A 62 -1.68 -4.92 2.59
C ILE A 62 -2.32 -6.24 3.01
N GLY A 63 -1.76 -6.87 4.05
CA GLY A 63 -2.26 -8.14 4.56
C GLY A 63 -1.81 -9.37 3.77
N ALA A 64 -0.83 -9.24 2.86
CA ALA A 64 -0.40 -10.33 2.00
C ALA A 64 0.02 -11.60 2.78
N ASP A 65 0.73 -11.47 3.90
CA ASP A 65 1.12 -12.63 4.72
C ASP A 65 -0.09 -13.38 5.29
N TYR A 66 -1.13 -12.65 5.70
CA TYR A 66 -2.38 -13.26 6.18
C TYR A 66 -3.12 -13.94 5.04
N ILE A 67 -3.16 -13.33 3.86
CA ILE A 67 -3.75 -13.94 2.67
C ILE A 67 -2.99 -15.21 2.28
N ILE A 68 -1.66 -15.21 2.32
CA ILE A 68 -0.83 -16.40 2.10
C ILE A 68 -1.20 -17.48 3.11
N TYR A 69 -1.37 -17.13 4.38
CA TYR A 69 -1.81 -18.06 5.42
C TYR A 69 -3.19 -18.67 5.10
N ARG A 70 -4.16 -17.86 4.67
CA ARG A 70 -5.53 -18.31 4.35
C ARG A 70 -5.62 -19.21 3.12
N PHE A 71 -4.83 -18.92 2.08
CA PHE A 71 -4.82 -19.68 0.82
C PHE A 71 -3.73 -20.76 0.73
N GLY A 72 -2.82 -20.82 1.70
CA GLY A 72 -1.66 -21.71 1.72
C GLY A 72 -0.47 -21.25 0.85
N SER A 73 -0.70 -20.42 -0.17
CA SER A 73 0.35 -19.77 -0.95
C SER A 73 -0.15 -18.52 -1.67
N TRP A 74 0.75 -17.59 -2.01
CA TRP A 74 0.39 -16.42 -2.81
C TRP A 74 -0.08 -16.81 -4.22
N GLN A 75 0.56 -17.83 -4.82
CA GLN A 75 0.17 -18.34 -6.13
C GLN A 75 -1.26 -18.87 -6.11
N ALA A 76 -1.65 -19.63 -5.09
CA ALA A 76 -3.03 -20.09 -4.92
C ALA A 76 -4.00 -18.91 -4.77
N ALA A 77 -3.63 -17.90 -3.97
CA ALA A 77 -4.43 -16.69 -3.78
C ALA A 77 -4.67 -15.94 -5.11
N ILE A 78 -3.64 -15.69 -5.92
CA ILE A 78 -3.80 -15.04 -7.24
C ILE A 78 -4.62 -15.91 -8.20
N ARG A 79 -4.43 -17.24 -8.17
CA ARG A 79 -5.17 -18.18 -9.02
C ARG A 79 -6.66 -18.28 -8.70
N SER A 80 -7.09 -17.79 -7.54
CA SER A 80 -8.51 -17.77 -7.17
C SER A 80 -9.35 -16.82 -8.06
N PHE A 81 -8.73 -15.82 -8.68
CA PHE A 81 -9.44 -14.83 -9.52
C PHE A 81 -8.74 -14.56 -10.87
N TYR A 82 -7.45 -14.88 -11.03
CA TYR A 82 -6.68 -14.54 -12.23
C TYR A 82 -6.06 -15.76 -12.93
N ALA A 83 -6.51 -16.00 -14.17
CA ALA A 83 -6.05 -17.11 -15.01
C ALA A 83 -4.82 -16.79 -15.88
N GLY A 84 -4.37 -15.52 -15.94
CA GLY A 84 -3.28 -15.09 -16.83
C GLY A 84 -1.87 -15.47 -16.35
N LYS A 85 -0.85 -14.88 -16.99
CA LYS A 85 0.56 -15.08 -16.62
C LYS A 85 0.88 -14.31 -15.34
N ILE A 86 1.54 -14.98 -14.38
CA ILE A 86 1.93 -14.38 -13.10
C ILE A 86 3.45 -14.17 -13.09
N THR A 87 3.91 -13.09 -13.72
CA THR A 87 5.35 -12.78 -13.90
C THR A 87 5.91 -11.90 -12.78
N ASN A 88 5.09 -11.00 -12.21
CA ASN A 88 5.55 -9.97 -11.27
C ASN A 88 5.90 -10.50 -9.88
N ILE A 89 5.48 -11.72 -9.50
CA ILE A 89 5.88 -12.35 -8.23
C ILE A 89 7.41 -12.51 -8.14
N LYS A 90 8.09 -12.74 -9.27
CA LYS A 90 9.53 -13.02 -9.28
C LYS A 90 10.42 -11.78 -9.19
N ASN A 91 9.89 -10.63 -9.57
CA ASN A 91 10.63 -9.37 -9.58
C ASN A 91 9.70 -8.22 -9.21
N PRO A 92 9.33 -8.10 -7.93
CA PRO A 92 8.44 -7.04 -7.49
C PRO A 92 9.09 -5.66 -7.66
N PRO A 93 8.30 -4.59 -7.80
CA PRO A 93 8.85 -3.24 -7.81
C PRO A 93 9.65 -2.93 -6.55
N HIS A 94 10.67 -2.07 -6.71
CA HIS A 94 11.44 -1.58 -5.59
C HIS A 94 10.52 -0.83 -4.62
N PHE A 95 10.86 -0.80 -3.32
CA PHE A 95 9.96 -0.31 -2.27
C PHE A 95 9.29 1.04 -2.61
N ARG A 96 10.07 2.01 -3.10
CA ARG A 96 9.61 3.36 -3.45
C ARG A 96 8.66 3.42 -4.65
N ASP A 97 8.71 2.41 -5.51
CA ASP A 97 7.96 2.38 -6.77
C ASP A 97 6.62 1.66 -6.62
N ARG A 98 6.34 1.09 -5.44
CA ARG A 98 5.08 0.43 -5.15
C ARG A 98 3.99 1.47 -4.96
N LYS A 99 2.84 1.28 -5.59
CA LYS A 99 1.70 2.20 -5.49
C LYS A 99 1.29 2.45 -4.03
N ILE A 100 1.24 1.41 -3.19
CA ILE A 100 0.93 1.56 -1.76
C ILE A 100 1.90 2.49 -1.00
N VAL A 101 3.17 2.55 -1.41
CA VAL A 101 4.17 3.44 -0.79
C VAL A 101 3.98 4.86 -1.28
N GLN A 102 3.74 5.03 -2.59
CA GLN A 102 3.46 6.34 -3.19
C GLN A 102 2.20 6.97 -2.59
N ASP A 103 1.10 6.21 -2.48
CA ASP A 103 -0.16 6.66 -1.89
C ASP A 103 0.03 7.10 -0.42
N LEU A 104 0.80 6.34 0.37
CA LEU A 104 1.10 6.69 1.75
C LEU A 104 1.99 7.93 1.87
N CYS A 105 2.98 8.08 1.00
CA CYS A 105 3.80 9.29 0.91
C CYS A 105 2.92 10.50 0.60
N GLU A 106 2.00 10.41 -0.36
CA GLU A 106 1.09 11.50 -0.68
C GLU A 106 0.18 11.88 0.49
N ILE A 107 -0.35 10.90 1.23
CA ILE A 107 -1.16 11.14 2.42
C ILE A 107 -0.34 11.89 3.49
N GLU A 108 0.90 11.49 3.71
CA GLU A 108 1.76 12.14 4.70
C GLU A 108 2.14 13.57 4.27
N LEU A 109 2.43 13.80 2.98
CA LEU A 109 2.67 15.14 2.45
C LEU A 109 1.47 16.06 2.68
N ARG A 110 0.25 15.58 2.42
CA ARG A 110 -0.97 16.35 2.67
C ARG A 110 -1.14 16.67 4.16
N ARG A 111 -0.78 15.75 5.05
CA ARG A 111 -0.82 15.98 6.50
C ARG A 111 0.20 17.02 6.97
N LEU A 112 1.42 16.99 6.43
CA LEU A 112 2.45 17.97 6.76
C LEU A 112 2.03 19.36 6.28
N ALA A 113 1.58 19.48 5.03
CA ALA A 113 1.08 20.75 4.49
C ALA A 113 -0.09 21.33 5.31
N ALA A 114 -1.02 20.48 5.76
CA ALA A 114 -2.12 20.92 6.62
C ALA A 114 -1.66 21.39 8.01
N LYS A 115 -0.62 20.77 8.60
CA LYS A 115 -0.04 21.19 9.88
C LYS A 115 0.71 22.52 9.77
N ASP A 116 1.41 22.73 8.67
CA ASP A 116 2.16 23.97 8.42
C ASP A 116 1.18 25.13 8.23
N ALA A 117 0.11 24.94 7.45
CA ALA A 117 -0.96 25.93 7.30
C ALA A 117 -1.61 26.29 8.66
N ALA A 118 -1.96 25.28 9.46
CA ALA A 118 -2.57 25.49 10.77
C ALA A 118 -1.64 26.15 11.80
N SER A 119 -0.32 25.96 11.68
CA SER A 119 0.67 26.64 12.52
C SER A 119 0.81 28.11 12.11
N SER A 120 0.84 28.39 10.80
CA SER A 120 0.92 29.76 10.28
C SER A 120 -0.30 30.61 10.61
N GLU A 121 -1.50 30.03 10.70
CA GLU A 121 -2.72 30.78 11.09
C GLU A 121 -2.74 31.17 12.58
N ARG A 122 -2.04 30.44 13.44
CA ARG A 122 -1.98 30.73 14.88
C ARG A 122 -0.96 31.80 15.26
N GLU A 123 0.03 32.06 14.42
CA GLU A 123 1.07 33.08 14.66
C GLU A 123 0.63 34.49 14.23
N VAL A 124 -0.49 34.62 13.50
CA VAL A 124 -1.01 35.90 12.97
C VAL A 124 -2.17 36.45 13.83
N GLN A 125 -2.60 35.74 14.87
CA GLN A 125 -3.61 36.16 15.86
C GLN A 125 -2.95 36.58 17.18
#